data_AF-A0A8W8KYM1-F1
#
_entry.id   AF-A0A8W8KYM1-F1
#
_cell.length_a   1.000
_cell.length_b   1.000
_cell.length_c   1.000
_cell.angle_alpha   90.00
_cell.angle_beta   90.00
_cell.angle_gamma   90.00
#
_symmetry.space_group_name_H-M   'P 1'
#
loop_
_entity.id
_entity.type
_entity.pdbx_description
1 polymer ?
#
loop_
_entity_poly.entity_id
_entity_poly.type
_entity_poly.pdbx_seq_one_letter_code
_entity_poly.pdbx_strand_id
1 'polypeptide(L)'
;MACAQEDRLMTAAIDFGTTYSGYCFSFRHDFENDPLKVSANTWTAGTAGLVSLKTPTTVLLDSNQELVAFGYEAEDRYAELAEDEEHAEYYYFRRFKMTLFQSSSVSFV
;
A
#
# COMPACT_ATOMS: atom_id res chain seq x y z
N MET A 1 9.51 -34.83 -18.80
CA MET A 1 9.06 -34.30 -17.51
C MET A 1 8.87 -32.80 -17.68
N ALA A 2 7.64 -32.34 -17.87
CA ALA A 2 7.33 -30.93 -17.71
C ALA A 2 7.06 -30.72 -16.21
N CYS A 3 7.85 -29.87 -15.54
CA CYS A 3 7.43 -29.37 -14.23
C CYS A 3 6.06 -28.72 -14.42
N ALA A 4 5.05 -29.20 -13.70
CA ALA A 4 3.76 -28.55 -13.68
C ALA A 4 3.99 -27.10 -13.28
N GLN A 5 3.59 -26.18 -14.16
CA GLN A 5 3.57 -24.77 -13.84
C GLN A 5 2.55 -24.62 -12.72
N GLU A 6 3.03 -24.45 -11.49
CA GLU A 6 2.13 -24.30 -10.34
C GLU A 6 1.17 -23.15 -10.63
N ASP A 7 -0.12 -23.42 -10.44
CA ASP A 7 -1.19 -22.46 -10.71
C ASP A 7 -1.08 -21.33 -9.68
N ARG A 8 -0.45 -20.22 -10.09
CA ARG A 8 -0.18 -19.01 -9.27
C ARG A 8 -1.33 -18.00 -9.30
N LEU A 9 -2.53 -18.43 -9.69
CA LEU A 9 -3.72 -17.59 -9.64
C LEU A 9 -4.07 -17.24 -8.19
N MET A 10 -4.38 -15.97 -7.93
CA MET A 10 -4.79 -15.46 -6.63
C MET A 10 -5.88 -14.40 -6.78
N THR A 11 -6.71 -14.27 -5.75
CA THR A 11 -7.65 -13.16 -5.59
C THR A 11 -7.12 -12.27 -4.47
N ALA A 12 -7.08 -10.96 -4.70
CA ALA A 12 -6.71 -9.96 -3.70
C ALA A 12 -7.88 -9.01 -3.43
N ALA A 13 -8.07 -8.65 -2.17
CA ALA A 13 -8.96 -7.58 -1.73
C ALA A 13 -8.09 -6.43 -1.20
N ILE A 14 -8.32 -5.23 -1.74
CA ILE A 14 -7.57 -4.02 -1.38
C ILE A 14 -8.51 -3.09 -0.62
N ASP A 15 -8.18 -2.81 0.63
CA ASP A 15 -8.81 -1.74 1.41
C ASP A 15 -7.99 -0.47 1.22
N PHE A 16 -8.47 0.41 0.34
CA PHE A 16 -7.92 1.74 0.21
C PHE A 16 -8.70 2.69 1.11
N GLY A 17 -8.27 2.84 2.37
CA GLY A 17 -8.99 3.60 3.40
C GLY A 17 -8.59 5.07 3.46
N THR A 18 -9.34 5.88 4.23
CA THR A 18 -9.01 7.30 4.39
C THR A 18 -7.74 7.51 5.20
N THR A 19 -7.56 6.77 6.30
CA THR A 19 -6.40 6.90 7.18
C THR A 19 -5.34 5.85 6.90
N TYR A 20 -5.77 4.61 6.70
CA TYR A 20 -4.91 3.46 6.51
C TYR A 20 -5.41 2.64 5.33
N SER A 21 -4.48 2.03 4.61
CA SER A 21 -4.73 1.09 3.52
C SER A 21 -4.11 -0.26 3.84
N GLY A 22 -4.64 -1.31 3.27
CA GLY A 22 -4.13 -2.67 3.42
C GLY A 22 -4.68 -3.59 2.34
N TYR A 23 -4.17 -4.80 2.29
CA TYR A 23 -4.69 -5.81 1.38
C TYR A 23 -4.57 -7.19 2.00
N CYS A 24 -5.47 -8.06 1.56
CA CYS A 24 -5.39 -9.49 1.82
C CYS A 24 -5.59 -10.25 0.51
N PHE A 25 -5.21 -11.51 0.49
CA PHE A 25 -5.29 -12.34 -0.69
C PHE A 25 -5.43 -13.82 -0.34
N SER A 26 -5.90 -14.60 -1.29
CA SER A 26 -5.91 -16.06 -1.23
C SER A 26 -5.49 -16.61 -2.58
N PHE A 27 -4.55 -17.57 -2.58
CA PHE A 27 -4.23 -18.32 -3.79
C PHE A 27 -5.35 -19.29 -4.11
N ARG A 28 -5.59 -19.54 -5.40
CA ARG A 28 -6.64 -20.45 -5.85
C ARG A 28 -6.48 -21.85 -5.24
N HIS A 29 -5.26 -22.38 -5.22
CA HIS A 29 -5.00 -23.69 -4.63
C HIS A 29 -5.22 -23.72 -3.11
N ASP A 30 -4.97 -22.60 -2.40
CA ASP A 30 -5.26 -22.49 -0.97
C ASP A 30 -6.77 -22.45 -0.74
N PHE A 31 -7.50 -21.66 -1.53
CA PHE A 31 -8.96 -21.55 -1.46
C PHE A 31 -9.67 -22.87 -1.77
N GLU A 32 -9.19 -23.65 -2.75
CA GLU A 32 -9.76 -24.95 -3.11
C GLU A 32 -9.62 -25.99 -1.97
N ASN A 33 -8.59 -25.87 -1.13
CA ASN A 33 -8.36 -26.73 0.02
C ASN A 33 -9.02 -26.23 1.32
N ASP A 34 -8.91 -24.92 1.59
CA ASP A 34 -9.50 -24.22 2.73
C ASP A 34 -9.97 -22.82 2.30
N PRO A 35 -11.27 -22.63 2.00
CA PRO A 35 -11.82 -21.36 1.57
C PRO A 35 -11.64 -20.19 2.56
N LEU A 36 -11.36 -20.48 3.83
CA LEU A 36 -11.16 -19.46 4.87
C LEU A 36 -9.69 -19.06 5.02
N LYS A 37 -8.77 -19.73 4.31
CA LYS A 37 -7.35 -19.41 4.32
C LYS A 37 -7.09 -18.14 3.52
N VAL A 38 -7.01 -17.03 4.24
CA VAL A 38 -6.68 -15.70 3.71
C VAL A 38 -5.37 -15.23 4.32
N SER A 39 -4.45 -14.79 3.46
CA SER A 39 -3.18 -14.16 3.86
C SER A 39 -3.32 -12.65 3.80
N ALA A 40 -2.73 -11.94 4.75
CA ALA A 40 -2.66 -10.49 4.74
C ALA A 40 -1.21 -10.06 4.92
N ASN A 41 -0.84 -8.93 4.31
CA ASN A 41 0.49 -8.38 4.54
C ASN A 41 0.59 -7.76 5.94
N THR A 42 1.78 -7.82 6.52
CA THR A 42 2.11 -7.16 7.78
C THR A 42 3.12 -6.06 7.49
N TRP A 43 2.84 -4.86 7.99
CA TRP A 43 3.73 -3.71 7.95
C TRP A 43 4.29 -3.44 9.33
N THR A 44 5.51 -2.94 9.38
CA THR A 44 6.16 -2.50 10.62
C THR A 44 6.19 -0.98 10.64
N ALA A 45 5.64 -0.39 11.70
CA ALA A 45 5.57 1.06 11.89
C ALA A 45 6.76 1.57 12.71
N GLY A 46 7.59 2.41 12.09
CA GLY A 46 8.70 3.10 12.73
C GLY A 46 9.75 2.19 13.37
N THR A 47 10.70 2.80 14.08
CA THR A 47 11.80 2.12 14.79
C THR A 47 11.34 1.29 16.00
N ALA A 48 10.13 1.55 16.52
CA ALA A 48 9.57 0.80 17.65
C ALA A 48 9.06 -0.61 17.27
N GLY A 49 9.03 -0.96 15.98
CA GLY A 49 8.73 -2.32 15.54
C GLY A 49 7.26 -2.72 15.67
N LEU A 50 6.33 -1.75 15.68
CA LEU A 50 4.91 -2.04 15.82
C LEU A 50 4.37 -2.74 14.56
N VAL A 51 3.90 -3.97 14.71
CA VAL A 51 3.35 -4.77 13.61
C VAL A 51 1.87 -4.43 13.38
N SER A 52 1.50 -4.16 12.13
CA SER A 52 0.15 -3.78 11.71
C SER A 52 -0.26 -4.51 10.43
N LEU A 53 -1.55 -4.82 10.27
CA LEU A 53 -2.13 -5.36 9.03
C LEU A 53 -2.51 -4.26 8.02
N LYS A 54 -2.17 -3.01 8.33
CA LYS A 54 -2.39 -1.85 7.47
C LYS A 54 -1.23 -0.88 7.56
N THR A 55 -1.11 -0.03 6.55
CA THR A 55 -0.12 1.04 6.47
C THR A 55 -0.82 2.38 6.18
N PRO A 56 -0.26 3.54 6.56
CA PRO A 56 -0.89 4.83 6.30
C PRO A 56 -1.29 5.01 4.84
N THR A 57 -2.43 5.66 4.58
CA THR A 57 -2.79 6.08 3.21
C THR A 57 -1.98 7.32 2.86
N THR A 58 -0.70 7.10 2.58
CA THR A 58 0.31 8.15 2.38
C THR A 58 1.16 7.80 1.17
N VAL A 59 1.41 8.79 0.31
CA VAL A 59 2.26 8.71 -0.88
C VAL A 59 3.35 9.77 -0.79
N LEU A 60 4.55 9.40 -1.17
CA LEU A 60 5.65 10.31 -1.47
C LEU A 60 6.01 10.19 -2.95
N LEU A 61 6.00 11.32 -3.66
CA LEU A 61 6.46 11.43 -5.05
C LEU A 61 7.69 12.31 -5.13
N ASP A 62 8.57 12.04 -6.09
CA ASP A 62 9.70 12.91 -6.41
C ASP A 62 9.25 14.15 -7.20
N SER A 63 10.21 15.02 -7.55
CA SER A 63 9.97 16.22 -8.34
C SER A 63 9.43 15.94 -9.76
N ASN A 64 9.60 14.72 -10.28
CA ASN A 64 9.02 14.27 -11.55
C ASN A 64 7.61 13.66 -11.38
N GLN A 65 7.06 13.68 -10.17
CA GLN A 65 5.77 13.07 -9.80
C GLN A 65 5.78 11.53 -9.90
N GLU A 66 6.96 10.92 -9.89
CA GLU A 66 7.12 9.47 -9.86
C GLU A 66 7.01 8.94 -8.43
N LEU A 67 6.44 7.75 -8.26
CA LEU A 67 6.23 7.15 -6.95
C LEU A 67 7.56 6.77 -6.30
N VAL A 68 7.86 7.40 -5.15
CA VAL A 68 9.05 7.08 -4.35
C VAL A 68 8.71 6.04 -3.29
N ALA A 69 7.61 6.25 -2.56
CA ALA A 69 7.20 5.37 -1.46
C ALA A 69 5.70 5.47 -1.15
N PHE A 70 5.16 4.45 -0.48
CA PHE A 70 3.80 4.41 0.06
C PHE A 70 3.81 3.96 1.53
N GLY A 71 2.83 4.41 2.31
CA GLY A 71 2.64 3.90 3.67
C GLY A 71 3.68 4.42 4.66
N TYR A 72 4.11 3.57 5.58
CA TYR A 72 5.11 3.93 6.60
C TYR A 72 6.43 4.38 5.97
N GLU A 73 6.86 3.74 4.88
CA GLU A 73 8.08 4.13 4.17
C GLU A 73 7.99 5.58 3.63
N ALA A 74 6.80 6.01 3.19
CA ALA A 74 6.60 7.39 2.76
C ALA A 74 6.66 8.38 3.94
N GLU A 75 6.12 8.00 5.12
CA GLU A 75 6.20 8.83 6.32
C GLU A 75 7.65 8.93 6.83
N ASP A 76 8.38 7.81 6.88
CA ASP A 76 9.76 7.74 7.35
C ASP A 76 10.72 8.50 6.42
N ARG A 77 10.67 8.26 5.11
CA ARG A 77 11.52 8.97 4.14
C ARG A 77 11.24 10.47 4.10
N TYR A 78 9.97 10.88 4.19
CA TYR A 78 9.65 12.30 4.23
C TYR A 78 10.18 12.96 5.51
N ALA A 79 10.15 12.25 6.65
CA ALA A 79 10.74 12.74 7.89
C ALA A 79 12.26 12.91 7.77
N GLU A 80 12.97 11.93 7.21
CA GLU A 80 14.42 12.01 6.93
C GLU A 80 14.75 13.20 6.02
N LEU A 81 14.05 13.35 4.88
CA LEU A 81 14.20 14.49 3.98
C LEU A 81 13.89 15.83 4.66
N ALA A 82 13.00 15.84 5.65
CA ALA A 82 12.67 17.06 6.40
C ALA A 82 13.75 17.44 7.40
N GLU A 83 14.43 16.47 8.01
CA GLU A 83 15.60 16.70 8.87
C GLU A 83 16.77 17.32 8.10
N ASP A 84 16.95 16.95 6.83
CA ASP A 84 17.99 17.47 5.95
C ASP A 84 17.55 18.71 5.12
N GLU A 85 16.34 19.24 5.35
CA GLU A 85 15.75 20.38 4.60
C GLU A 85 15.53 20.14 3.09
N GLU A 86 15.57 18.90 2.61
CA GLU A 86 15.43 18.51 1.19
C GLU A 86 13.97 18.19 0.77
N HIS A 87 13.07 18.06 1.74
CA HIS A 87 11.66 17.68 1.51
C HIS A 87 10.87 18.59 0.57
N ALA A 88 11.31 19.84 0.34
CA ALA A 88 10.60 20.81 -0.48
C ALA A 88 10.53 20.43 -1.97
N GLU A 89 11.42 19.56 -2.45
CA GLU A 89 11.41 19.06 -3.83
C GLU A 89 10.44 17.88 -4.04
N TYR A 90 9.84 17.36 -2.98
CA TYR A 90 8.97 16.19 -3.01
C TYR A 90 7.49 16.56 -2.84
N TYR A 91 6.62 15.74 -3.40
CA TYR A 91 5.18 15.82 -3.16
C TYR A 91 4.76 14.78 -2.13
N TYR A 92 4.33 15.26 -0.96
CA TYR A 92 3.87 14.41 0.14
C TYR A 92 2.37 14.51 0.33
N PHE A 93 1.65 13.41 0.11
CA PHE A 93 0.20 13.33 0.23
C PHE A 93 -0.21 12.36 1.31
N ARG A 94 -0.87 12.86 2.34
CA ARG A 94 -1.38 12.05 3.46
C ARG A 94 -2.90 12.11 3.54
N ARG A 95 -3.53 10.96 3.76
CA ARG A 95 -5.00 10.80 3.87
C ARG A 95 -5.77 11.32 2.64
N PHE A 96 -5.17 11.15 1.46
CA PHE A 96 -5.62 11.78 0.22
C PHE A 96 -6.87 11.16 -0.42
N LYS A 97 -7.39 10.03 0.10
CA LYS A 97 -8.60 9.38 -0.44
C LYS A 97 -9.79 10.32 -0.56
N MET A 98 -10.05 11.14 0.47
CA MET A 98 -11.21 12.04 0.45
C MET A 98 -11.01 13.20 -0.53
N THR A 99 -9.77 13.63 -0.75
CA THR A 99 -9.44 14.61 -1.79
C THR A 99 -9.75 14.05 -3.18
N LEU A 100 -9.43 12.78 -3.45
CA LEU A 100 -9.80 12.11 -4.71
C LEU A 100 -11.33 12.03 -4.88
N PHE A 101 -12.04 11.65 -3.82
CA PHE A 101 -13.51 11.58 -3.83
C PHE A 101 -14.15 12.95 -4.12
N GLN A 102 -13.67 14.02 -3.48
CA GLN A 102 -14.19 15.38 -3.67
C GLN A 102 -13.82 15.98 -5.04
N SER A 103 -12.72 15.52 -5.64
CA SER A 103 -12.25 15.94 -6.97
C SER A 103 -12.94 15.17 -8.12
N SER A 104 -13.86 14.26 -7.82
CA SER A 104 -14.39 13.32 -8.81
C SER A 104 -15.36 13.94 -9.83
N SER A 105 -14.80 14.37 -10.97
CA SER A 105 -15.37 14.16 -12.31
C SER A 105 -15.00 12.76 -12.85
N VAL A 106 -14.72 11.80 -11.97
CA VAL A 106 -14.17 10.48 -12.33
C VAL A 106 -15.33 9.52 -12.57
N SER A 107 -15.62 9.23 -13.83
CA SER A 107 -16.49 8.12 -14.23
C SER A 107 -15.70 6.81 -14.17
N PHE A 108 -16.12 5.89 -13.32
CA PHE A 108 -15.71 4.49 -13.44
C PHE A 108 -16.52 3.87 -14.59
N VAL A 109 -15.82 3.41 -15.63
CA VAL A 109 -16.40 2.62 -16.73
C VAL A 109 -16.62 1.18 -16.28
#